data_AF-A0A2H6NHK0-F1
#
_entry.id   AF-A0A2H6NHK0-F1
#
_cell.length_a   1.000
_cell.length_b   1.000
_cell.length_c   1.000
_cell.angle_alpha   90.00
_cell.angle_beta   90.00
_cell.angle_gamma   90.00
#
_symmetry.space_group_name_H-M   'P 1'
#
loop_
_entity.id
_entity.type
_entity.pdbx_description
1 polymer ?
#
loop_
_entity_poly.entity_id
_entity_poly.type
_entity_poly.pdbx_seq_one_letter_code
_entity_poly.pdbx_strand_id
1 'polypeptide(L)'
;SMKLCLCEGSLGGLKVLAAAKATAAPVEVQWLPQEAHVVPFLTRPQLPALQLENGSFLFSTNVISQYFFRLSGKESNFNNEQSDFANQFFEWDITELEPALSAALYLHVVQEKKGEDVLGIIRKPLDYLDQILTKKGTSYLTGDVESAADIVLWGSLFPLLRDDSFLPNELKALRSWFQNMNLKEYCRKAVESVWTPKGLLELKAYLQKHPAPSLAFEKSATNEAKEEESSQQHLSDVEIEAIAEIWSRGSASLPSPWQPQHPILPVEGMKNVLITSALPYVNNVPHLGNIIGCVLSADTFARYCRLRNWNTLYICGTDEYGTATETKAMEEGLTPQQIC
;
A
#
# COMPACT_ATOMS: atom_id res chain seq x y z
N SER A 1 -23.59 -23.65 4.52
CA SER A 1 -23.54 -22.32 5.14
C SER A 1 -22.11 -21.89 5.27
N MET A 2 -21.79 -20.68 4.81
CA MET A 2 -20.46 -20.08 4.95
C MET A 2 -20.19 -19.70 6.41
N LYS A 3 -18.92 -19.67 6.84
CA LYS A 3 -18.55 -19.28 8.21
C LYS A 3 -17.69 -18.02 8.20
N LEU A 4 -18.19 -16.96 8.83
CA LEU A 4 -17.47 -15.69 8.98
C LEU A 4 -16.82 -15.66 10.37
N CYS A 5 -15.50 -15.84 10.41
CA CYS A 5 -14.71 -15.78 11.63
C CYS A 5 -14.27 -14.34 11.90
N LEU A 6 -14.64 -13.82 13.07
CA LEU A 6 -14.34 -12.47 13.55
C LEU A 6 -13.60 -12.54 14.88
N CYS A 7 -12.88 -11.48 15.22
CA CYS A 7 -12.42 -11.22 16.59
C CYS A 7 -12.94 -9.87 17.09
N GLU A 8 -13.14 -9.75 18.40
CA GLU A 8 -13.54 -8.51 19.04
C GLU A 8 -12.46 -7.44 18.83
N GLY A 9 -12.85 -6.19 18.58
CA GLY A 9 -11.90 -5.09 18.37
C GLY A 9 -11.15 -5.11 17.03
N SER A 10 -11.40 -6.07 16.15
CA SER A 10 -10.82 -6.06 14.80
C SER A 10 -11.31 -4.88 13.99
N LEU A 11 -10.38 -4.06 13.49
CA LEU A 11 -10.66 -2.96 12.56
C LEU A 11 -11.38 -3.46 11.29
N GLY A 12 -10.93 -4.59 10.76
CA GLY A 12 -11.52 -5.22 9.58
C GLY A 12 -12.87 -5.88 9.84
N GLY A 13 -13.14 -6.28 11.09
CA GLY A 13 -14.37 -6.96 11.50
C GLY A 13 -15.62 -6.12 11.25
N LEU A 14 -15.51 -4.80 11.42
CA LEU A 14 -16.61 -3.88 11.20
C LEU A 14 -17.05 -3.85 9.72
N LYS A 15 -16.08 -3.75 8.81
CA LYS A 15 -16.31 -3.74 7.35
C LYS A 15 -17.11 -4.97 6.91
N VAL A 16 -16.58 -6.15 7.24
CA VAL A 16 -17.13 -7.43 6.76
C VAL A 16 -18.48 -7.74 7.40
N LEU A 17 -18.68 -7.39 8.68
CA LEU A 17 -19.94 -7.65 9.37
C LEU A 17 -21.05 -6.71 8.89
N ALA A 18 -20.72 -5.44 8.63
CA ALA A 18 -21.65 -4.50 8.02
C ALA A 18 -22.02 -4.94 6.60
N ALA A 19 -21.05 -5.38 5.79
CA ALA A 19 -21.31 -5.89 4.44
C ALA A 19 -22.19 -7.15 4.45
N ALA A 20 -21.91 -8.11 5.34
CA ALA A 20 -22.73 -9.32 5.50
C ALA A 20 -24.18 -8.99 5.89
N LYS A 21 -24.38 -8.05 6.82
CA LYS A 21 -25.71 -7.61 7.25
C LYS A 21 -26.43 -6.82 6.16
N ALA A 22 -25.74 -5.92 5.47
CA ALA A 22 -26.31 -5.11 4.39
C ALA A 22 -26.83 -5.97 3.25
N THR A 23 -26.17 -7.09 2.97
CA THR A 23 -26.48 -8.01 1.87
C THR A 23 -27.35 -9.19 2.29
N ALA A 24 -27.68 -9.31 3.58
CA ALA A 24 -28.32 -10.48 4.18
C ALA A 24 -27.59 -11.80 3.80
N ALA A 25 -26.26 -11.77 3.80
CA ALA A 25 -25.43 -12.90 3.39
C ALA A 25 -25.70 -14.14 4.27
N PRO A 26 -25.80 -15.35 3.68
CA PRO A 26 -26.06 -16.58 4.42
C PRO A 26 -24.77 -17.08 5.10
N VAL A 27 -24.33 -16.35 6.13
CA VAL A 27 -23.12 -16.63 6.90
C VAL A 27 -23.44 -16.93 8.36
N GLU A 28 -22.77 -17.92 8.92
CA GLU A 28 -22.70 -18.15 10.35
C GLU A 28 -21.53 -17.36 10.93
N VAL A 29 -21.79 -16.43 11.86
CA VAL A 29 -20.74 -15.60 12.48
C VAL A 29 -20.14 -16.34 13.67
N GLN A 30 -18.82 -16.50 13.68
CA GLN A 30 -18.06 -17.14 14.75
C GLN A 30 -17.08 -16.14 15.36
N TRP A 31 -17.17 -15.95 16.68
CA TRP A 31 -16.26 -15.09 17.43
C TRP A 31 -15.12 -15.90 17.99
N LEU A 32 -13.89 -15.54 17.61
CA LEU A 32 -12.67 -16.25 17.96
C LEU A 32 -11.66 -15.30 18.62
N PRO A 33 -10.73 -15.82 19.43
CA PRO A 33 -9.58 -15.05 19.90
C PRO A 33 -8.73 -14.53 18.73
N GLN A 34 -8.03 -13.41 18.95
CA GLN A 34 -7.22 -12.78 17.92
C GLN A 34 -6.10 -13.68 17.38
N GLU A 35 -5.57 -14.56 18.22
CA GLU A 35 -4.51 -15.51 17.87
C GLU A 35 -5.03 -16.79 17.18
N ALA A 36 -6.34 -16.89 16.93
CA ALA A 36 -6.93 -18.08 16.32
C ALA A 36 -6.45 -18.28 14.87
N HIS A 37 -5.96 -19.49 14.60
CA HIS A 37 -5.43 -19.85 13.29
C HIS A 37 -6.52 -20.52 12.43
N VAL A 38 -7.32 -19.70 11.73
CA VAL A 38 -8.47 -20.18 10.95
C VAL A 38 -8.09 -20.60 9.53
N VAL A 39 -7.18 -19.87 8.88
CA VAL A 39 -6.80 -20.09 7.48
C VAL A 39 -5.60 -21.04 7.43
N PRO A 40 -5.75 -22.31 6.95
CA PRO A 40 -4.73 -23.34 7.15
C PRO A 40 -3.37 -23.06 6.49
N PHE A 41 -3.37 -22.28 5.40
CA PHE A 41 -2.18 -22.02 4.58
C PHE A 41 -1.46 -20.71 4.93
N LEU A 42 -2.02 -19.88 5.81
CA LEU A 42 -1.29 -18.73 6.34
C LEU A 42 -0.37 -19.20 7.46
N THR A 43 0.77 -18.55 7.64
CA THR A 43 1.69 -18.83 8.77
C THR A 43 1.40 -17.97 9.99
N ARG A 44 0.67 -16.86 9.80
CA ARG A 44 0.28 -15.93 10.86
C ARG A 44 -1.25 -15.94 11.01
N PRO A 45 -1.78 -15.80 12.24
CA PRO A 45 -3.20 -15.66 12.44
C PRO A 45 -3.70 -14.39 11.73
N GLN A 46 -4.83 -14.53 11.02
CA GLN A 46 -5.45 -13.46 10.25
C GLN A 46 -6.96 -13.51 10.47
N LEU A 47 -7.50 -12.44 11.05
CA LEU A 47 -8.94 -12.22 11.21
C LEU A 47 -9.28 -10.77 10.82
N PRO A 48 -10.41 -10.54 10.15
CA PRO A 48 -11.48 -11.50 9.85
C PRO A 48 -11.14 -12.45 8.69
N ALA A 49 -11.80 -13.61 8.65
CA ALA A 49 -11.71 -14.57 7.56
C ALA A 49 -13.08 -15.21 7.26
N LEU A 50 -13.36 -15.50 6.00
CA LEU A 50 -14.57 -16.17 5.55
C LEU A 50 -14.20 -17.54 4.98
N GLN A 51 -14.77 -18.60 5.56
CA GLN A 51 -14.75 -19.94 4.98
C GLN A 51 -15.98 -20.12 4.08
N LEU A 52 -15.73 -20.39 2.80
CA LEU A 52 -16.76 -20.68 1.81
C LEU A 52 -17.26 -22.13 1.93
N GLU A 53 -18.41 -22.42 1.33
CA GLU A 53 -19.04 -23.75 1.42
C GLU A 53 -18.19 -24.85 0.77
N ASN A 54 -17.40 -24.50 -0.24
CA ASN A 54 -16.46 -25.40 -0.91
C ASN A 54 -15.15 -25.63 -0.13
N GLY A 55 -15.01 -25.04 1.06
CA GLY A 55 -13.82 -25.14 1.90
C GLY A 55 -12.72 -24.11 1.59
N SER A 56 -12.87 -23.27 0.58
CA SER A 56 -11.94 -22.17 0.28
C SER A 56 -12.05 -21.04 1.33
N PHE A 57 -11.00 -20.23 1.45
CA PHE A 57 -10.94 -19.13 2.41
C PHE A 57 -10.72 -17.77 1.73
N LEU A 58 -11.43 -16.75 2.18
CA LEU A 58 -11.14 -15.34 1.92
C LEU A 58 -10.65 -14.70 3.21
N PHE A 59 -9.57 -13.94 3.17
CA PHE A 59 -8.93 -13.35 4.37
C PHE A 59 -8.63 -11.85 4.22
N SER A 60 -9.02 -11.26 3.08
CA SER A 60 -9.01 -9.81 2.86
C SER A 60 -10.40 -9.24 3.13
N THR A 61 -10.46 -8.20 3.96
CA THR A 61 -11.67 -7.49 4.36
C THR A 61 -12.45 -6.93 3.16
N ASN A 62 -11.74 -6.30 2.23
CA ASN A 62 -12.33 -5.69 1.04
C ASN A 62 -12.88 -6.78 0.10
N VAL A 63 -12.14 -7.87 -0.09
CA VAL A 63 -12.57 -9.00 -0.94
C VAL A 63 -13.78 -9.72 -0.33
N ILE A 64 -13.80 -9.93 0.99
CA ILE A 64 -14.97 -10.53 1.68
C ILE A 64 -16.21 -9.64 1.48
N SER A 65 -16.05 -8.32 1.63
CA SER A 65 -17.15 -7.37 1.48
C SER A 65 -17.69 -7.36 0.04
N GLN A 66 -16.80 -7.30 -0.95
CA GLN A 66 -17.17 -7.41 -2.37
C GLN A 66 -17.88 -8.74 -2.68
N TYR A 67 -17.38 -9.85 -2.12
CA TYR A 67 -17.98 -11.16 -2.33
C TYR A 67 -19.44 -11.20 -1.86
N PHE A 68 -19.74 -10.62 -0.70
CA PHE A 68 -21.13 -10.53 -0.23
C PHE A 68 -22.02 -9.68 -1.14
N PHE A 69 -21.54 -8.54 -1.63
CA PHE A 69 -22.31 -7.69 -2.55
C PHE A 69 -22.58 -8.39 -3.88
N ARG A 70 -21.56 -9.06 -4.45
CA ARG A 70 -21.70 -9.88 -5.66
C ARG A 70 -22.72 -11.01 -5.46
N LEU A 71 -22.67 -11.71 -4.33
CA LEU A 71 -23.59 -12.81 -4.03
C LEU A 71 -25.05 -12.33 -3.87
N SER A 72 -25.25 -11.13 -3.33
CA SER A 72 -26.59 -10.54 -3.18
C SER A 72 -27.20 -9.99 -4.46
N GLY A 73 -26.39 -9.81 -5.51
CA GLY A 73 -26.82 -9.17 -6.76
C GLY A 73 -27.11 -7.67 -6.65
N LYS A 74 -26.84 -7.01 -5.51
CA LYS A 74 -27.09 -5.57 -5.32
C LYS A 74 -26.32 -4.67 -6.29
N GLU A 75 -25.18 -5.12 -6.78
CA GLU A 75 -24.34 -4.41 -7.75
C GLU A 75 -24.49 -4.97 -9.18
N SER A 76 -25.48 -5.82 -9.44
CA SER A 76 -25.67 -6.45 -10.76
C SER A 76 -25.98 -5.48 -11.90
N ASN A 77 -26.54 -4.30 -11.57
CA ASN A 77 -26.87 -3.25 -12.54
C ASN A 77 -25.76 -2.20 -12.70
N PHE A 78 -24.60 -2.39 -12.05
CA PHE A 78 -23.50 -1.43 -12.17
C PHE A 78 -22.94 -1.48 -13.60
N ASN A 79 -22.72 -0.31 -14.18
CA ASN A 79 -21.98 -0.23 -15.43
C ASN A 79 -20.47 -0.43 -15.18
N ASN A 80 -19.70 -0.61 -16.25
CA ASN A 80 -18.25 -0.84 -16.13
C ASN A 80 -17.55 0.31 -15.40
N GLU A 81 -17.94 1.57 -15.67
CA GLU A 81 -17.35 2.74 -15.02
C GLU A 81 -17.57 2.76 -13.50
N GLN A 82 -18.76 2.38 -13.02
CA GLN A 82 -19.07 2.28 -11.60
C GLN A 82 -18.27 1.17 -10.92
N SER A 83 -18.12 0.03 -11.59
CA SER A 83 -17.29 -1.08 -11.10
C SER A 83 -15.81 -0.68 -11.02
N ASP A 84 -15.27 -0.04 -12.06
CA ASP A 84 -13.88 0.41 -12.10
C ASP A 84 -13.61 1.48 -11.03
N PHE A 85 -14.56 2.39 -10.82
CA PHE A 85 -14.47 3.39 -9.76
C PHE A 85 -14.54 2.76 -8.36
N ALA A 86 -15.37 1.73 -8.15
CA ALA A 86 -15.39 0.98 -6.90
C ALA A 86 -14.03 0.29 -6.66
N ASN A 87 -13.45 -0.32 -7.69
CA ASN A 87 -12.13 -0.95 -7.63
C ASN A 87 -11.03 0.06 -7.26
N GLN A 88 -11.06 1.26 -7.85
CA GLN A 88 -10.13 2.34 -7.51
C GLN A 88 -10.19 2.69 -6.02
N PHE A 89 -11.38 2.71 -5.42
CA PHE A 89 -11.52 2.95 -3.99
C PHE A 89 -11.01 1.81 -3.12
N PHE A 90 -11.20 0.55 -3.53
CA PHE A 90 -10.65 -0.57 -2.77
C PHE A 90 -9.12 -0.59 -2.78
N GLU A 91 -8.51 -0.22 -3.91
CA GLU A 91 -7.06 -0.07 -4.01
C GLU A 91 -6.58 1.09 -3.14
N TRP A 92 -7.18 2.27 -3.29
CA TRP A 92 -6.86 3.45 -2.50
C TRP A 92 -7.05 3.25 -0.99
N ASP A 93 -8.10 2.52 -0.57
CA ASP A 93 -8.34 2.17 0.84
C ASP A 93 -7.15 1.39 1.42
N ILE A 94 -6.62 0.41 0.68
CA ILE A 94 -5.53 -0.44 1.14
C ILE A 94 -4.18 0.28 1.09
N THR A 95 -3.92 1.08 0.05
CA THR A 95 -2.60 1.67 -0.18
C THR A 95 -2.39 2.99 0.53
N GLU A 96 -3.45 3.80 0.71
CA GLU A 96 -3.36 5.16 1.24
C GLU A 96 -4.12 5.30 2.57
N LEU A 97 -5.40 4.91 2.60
CA LEU A 97 -6.27 5.22 3.74
C LEU A 97 -5.98 4.36 4.97
N GLU A 98 -5.96 3.02 4.85
CA GLU A 98 -5.72 2.10 5.97
C GLU A 98 -4.37 2.36 6.66
N PRO A 99 -3.25 2.60 5.95
CA PRO A 99 -1.98 2.89 6.61
C PRO A 99 -2.00 4.24 7.36
N ALA A 100 -2.66 5.27 6.81
CA ALA A 100 -2.83 6.57 7.49
C ALA A 100 -3.72 6.44 8.73
N LEU A 101 -4.84 5.71 8.62
CA LEU A 101 -5.74 5.44 9.75
C LEU A 101 -5.08 4.57 10.81
N SER A 102 -4.27 3.59 10.43
CA SER A 102 -3.52 2.76 11.38
C SER A 102 -2.56 3.61 12.21
N ALA A 103 -1.83 4.54 11.58
CA ALA A 103 -0.96 5.49 12.26
C ALA A 103 -1.74 6.42 13.21
N ALA A 104 -2.83 7.00 12.73
CA ALA A 104 -3.68 7.89 13.52
C ALA A 104 -4.32 7.18 14.73
N LEU A 105 -4.83 5.95 14.53
CA LEU A 105 -5.38 5.12 15.59
C LEU A 105 -4.31 4.70 16.60
N TYR A 106 -3.09 4.41 16.17
CA TYR A 106 -1.98 4.13 17.08
C TYR A 106 -1.68 5.35 17.97
N LEU A 107 -1.55 6.54 17.38
CA LEU A 107 -1.34 7.77 18.17
C LEU A 107 -2.50 8.06 19.13
N HIS A 108 -3.73 7.86 18.69
CA HIS A 108 -4.90 8.15 19.49
C HIS A 108 -5.16 7.13 20.60
N VAL A 109 -5.09 5.83 20.30
CA VAL A 109 -5.48 4.74 21.22
C VAL A 109 -4.32 4.30 22.11
N VAL A 110 -3.09 4.27 21.58
CA VAL A 110 -1.91 3.79 22.31
C VAL A 110 -1.17 4.95 22.99
N GLN A 111 -0.94 6.05 22.27
CA GLN A 111 -0.22 7.22 22.81
C GLN A 111 -1.13 8.31 23.39
N GLU A 112 -2.45 8.14 23.31
CA GLU A 112 -3.46 9.05 23.87
C GLU A 112 -3.34 10.50 23.34
N LYS A 113 -2.75 10.67 22.14
CA LYS A 113 -2.67 11.94 21.43
C LYS A 113 -4.03 12.34 20.85
N LYS A 114 -4.23 13.64 20.66
CA LYS A 114 -5.48 14.25 20.16
C LYS A 114 -5.17 15.47 19.29
N GLY A 115 -6.19 15.98 18.62
CA GLY A 115 -6.08 17.18 17.79
C GLY A 115 -5.18 16.96 16.58
N GLU A 116 -4.35 17.95 16.27
CA GLU A 116 -3.54 17.99 15.04
C GLU A 116 -2.51 16.87 14.92
N ASP A 117 -2.00 16.34 16.04
CA ASP A 117 -1.07 15.20 16.01
C ASP A 117 -1.67 13.96 15.33
N VAL A 118 -3.00 13.80 15.43
CA VAL A 118 -3.76 12.68 14.84
C VAL A 118 -4.41 13.12 13.54
N LEU A 119 -5.05 14.30 13.55
CA LEU A 119 -5.79 14.83 12.41
C LEU A 119 -4.90 15.15 11.21
N GLY A 120 -3.66 15.64 11.45
CA GLY A 120 -2.71 15.96 10.39
C GLY A 120 -2.39 14.77 9.48
N ILE A 121 -2.35 13.56 10.04
CA ILE A 121 -2.05 12.32 9.29
C ILE A 121 -3.17 11.97 8.31
N ILE A 122 -4.43 12.12 8.73
CA ILE A 122 -5.59 11.70 7.96
C ILE A 122 -6.18 12.82 7.10
N ARG A 123 -5.73 14.07 7.29
CA ARG A 123 -6.30 15.25 6.62
C ARG A 123 -6.36 15.08 5.11
N LYS A 124 -5.24 14.72 4.47
CA LYS A 124 -5.17 14.54 3.01
C LYS A 124 -6.16 13.46 2.51
N PRO A 125 -6.23 12.25 3.12
CA PRO A 125 -7.27 11.29 2.78
C PRO A 125 -8.71 11.78 2.97
N LEU A 126 -9.00 12.53 4.03
CA LEU A 126 -10.34 13.08 4.27
C LEU A 126 -10.71 14.16 3.24
N ASP A 127 -9.78 15.06 2.92
CA ASP A 127 -9.96 16.10 1.90
C ASP A 127 -10.22 15.48 0.53
N TYR A 128 -9.50 14.42 0.17
CA TYR A 128 -9.71 13.68 -1.08
C TYR A 128 -11.12 13.09 -1.17
N LEU A 129 -11.62 12.47 -0.09
CA LEU A 129 -12.98 11.92 -0.06
C LEU A 129 -14.05 13.01 -0.14
N ASP A 130 -13.88 14.11 0.59
CA ASP A 130 -14.82 15.22 0.56
C ASP A 130 -14.88 15.87 -0.84
N GLN A 131 -13.73 16.03 -1.50
CA GLN A 131 -13.66 16.54 -2.87
C GLN A 131 -14.38 15.62 -3.87
N ILE A 132 -14.23 14.29 -3.75
CA ILE A 132 -14.93 13.36 -4.64
C ILE A 132 -16.44 13.42 -4.43
N LEU A 133 -16.89 13.36 -3.17
CA LEU A 133 -18.31 13.42 -2.83
C LEU A 133 -18.93 14.75 -3.30
N THR A 134 -18.20 15.86 -3.12
CA THR A 134 -18.64 17.19 -3.58
C THR A 134 -18.70 17.28 -5.10
N LYS A 135 -17.67 16.80 -5.81
CA LYS A 135 -17.58 16.89 -7.28
C LYS A 135 -18.66 16.05 -7.97
N LYS A 136 -18.95 14.86 -7.44
CA LYS A 136 -20.00 13.99 -8.01
C LYS A 136 -21.40 14.46 -7.65
N GLY A 137 -21.60 15.06 -6.47
CA GLY A 137 -22.92 15.45 -5.98
C GLY A 137 -23.86 14.27 -5.72
N THR A 138 -23.31 13.06 -5.60
CA THR A 138 -24.05 11.82 -5.38
C THR A 138 -24.16 11.50 -3.89
N SER A 139 -25.17 10.70 -3.53
CA SER A 139 -25.38 10.29 -2.12
C SER A 139 -24.37 9.26 -1.62
N TYR A 140 -23.72 8.54 -2.54
CA TYR A 140 -22.74 7.49 -2.28
C TYR A 140 -21.51 7.66 -3.20
N LEU A 141 -20.44 6.92 -2.90
CA LEU A 141 -19.15 7.05 -3.59
C LEU A 141 -19.20 6.67 -5.08
N THR A 142 -19.99 5.64 -5.40
CA THR A 142 -20.09 5.07 -6.76
C THR A 142 -21.33 5.53 -7.53
N GLY A 143 -22.18 6.36 -6.92
CA GLY A 143 -23.39 6.90 -7.55
C GLY A 143 -24.52 7.13 -6.55
N ASP A 144 -25.76 6.96 -7.02
CA ASP A 144 -26.96 7.14 -6.19
C ASP A 144 -27.37 5.89 -5.40
N VAL A 145 -26.67 4.78 -5.62
CA VAL A 145 -26.89 3.51 -4.93
C VAL A 145 -25.68 3.18 -4.06
N GLU A 146 -25.95 2.70 -2.84
CA GLU A 146 -24.90 2.21 -1.95
C GLU A 146 -24.17 1.01 -2.58
N SER A 147 -22.85 1.04 -2.50
CA SER A 147 -21.97 -0.04 -2.95
C SER A 147 -21.15 -0.64 -1.82
N ALA A 148 -20.45 -1.73 -2.11
CA ALA A 148 -19.45 -2.30 -1.23
C ALA A 148 -18.35 -1.28 -0.87
N ALA A 149 -18.03 -0.34 -1.76
CA ALA A 149 -17.05 0.72 -1.49
C ALA A 149 -17.50 1.61 -0.33
N ASP A 150 -18.77 1.99 -0.28
CA ASP A 150 -19.31 2.83 0.80
C ASP A 150 -19.17 2.15 2.16
N ILE A 151 -19.52 0.86 2.24
CA ILE A 151 -19.42 0.09 3.49
C ILE A 151 -17.97 -0.10 3.91
N VAL A 152 -17.07 -0.40 2.96
CA VAL A 152 -15.65 -0.60 3.24
C VAL A 152 -15.02 0.68 3.78
N LEU A 153 -15.19 1.81 3.07
CA LEU A 153 -14.60 3.08 3.49
C LEU A 153 -15.22 3.58 4.79
N TRP A 154 -16.54 3.44 4.97
CA TRP A 154 -17.19 3.76 6.24
C TRP A 154 -16.60 2.94 7.38
N GLY A 155 -16.43 1.62 7.18
CA GLY A 155 -15.86 0.73 8.18
C GLY A 155 -14.39 1.03 8.51
N SER A 156 -13.59 1.50 7.53
CA SER A 156 -12.23 2.01 7.75
C SER A 156 -12.25 3.24 8.67
N LEU A 157 -13.11 4.21 8.35
CA LEU A 157 -13.12 5.52 8.98
C LEU A 157 -13.76 5.52 10.37
N PHE A 158 -14.75 4.65 10.60
CA PHE A 158 -15.58 4.65 11.81
C PHE A 158 -14.81 4.61 13.14
N PRO A 159 -13.80 3.73 13.33
CA PRO A 159 -13.00 3.68 14.55
C PRO A 159 -12.48 5.04 15.04
N LEU A 160 -12.15 5.93 14.10
CA LEU A 160 -11.58 7.24 14.38
C LEU A 160 -12.64 8.35 14.33
N LEU A 161 -13.41 8.42 13.24
CA LEU A 161 -14.37 9.50 13.00
C LEU A 161 -15.65 9.43 13.85
N ARG A 162 -15.82 8.39 14.66
CA ARG A 162 -16.86 8.36 15.71
C ARG A 162 -16.66 9.47 16.75
N ASP A 163 -15.42 9.91 16.96
CA ASP A 163 -15.10 11.09 17.75
C ASP A 163 -15.15 12.30 16.81
N ASP A 164 -16.15 13.15 17.03
CA ASP A 164 -16.45 14.29 16.16
C ASP A 164 -15.28 15.28 16.08
N SER A 165 -14.34 15.25 17.04
CA SER A 165 -13.12 16.07 17.00
C SER A 165 -12.17 15.71 15.85
N PHE A 166 -12.28 14.51 15.27
CA PHE A 166 -11.47 14.07 14.12
C PHE A 166 -12.20 14.21 12.78
N LEU A 167 -13.42 14.77 12.77
CA LEU A 167 -14.18 15.06 11.55
C LEU A 167 -14.32 16.57 11.37
N PRO A 168 -13.45 17.22 10.59
CA PRO A 168 -13.49 18.68 10.41
C PRO A 168 -14.85 19.19 9.89
N ASN A 169 -15.27 20.37 10.35
CA ASN A 169 -16.57 20.96 10.00
C ASN A 169 -16.61 21.50 8.56
N GLU A 170 -15.44 21.73 7.96
CA GLU A 170 -15.30 22.20 6.59
C GLU A 170 -15.69 21.11 5.57
N LEU A 171 -15.49 19.83 5.92
CA LEU A 171 -15.75 18.66 5.07
C LEU A 171 -17.23 18.25 5.09
N LYS A 172 -18.08 19.12 4.55
CA LYS A 172 -19.54 18.99 4.63
C LYS A 172 -20.07 17.75 3.91
N ALA A 173 -19.53 17.42 2.73
CA ALA A 173 -20.02 16.30 1.93
C ALA A 173 -19.65 14.98 2.61
N LEU A 174 -18.40 14.85 3.07
CA LEU A 174 -17.92 13.71 3.84
C LEU A 174 -18.72 13.52 5.12
N ARG A 175 -18.95 14.60 5.89
CA ARG A 175 -19.72 14.55 7.13
C ARG A 175 -21.16 14.09 6.88
N SER A 176 -21.81 14.61 5.84
CA SER A 176 -23.17 14.19 5.47
C SER A 176 -23.23 12.72 5.06
N TRP A 177 -22.30 12.26 4.21
CA TRP A 177 -22.19 10.87 3.80
C TRP A 177 -21.94 9.93 4.98
N PHE A 178 -20.99 10.28 5.86
CA PHE A 178 -20.64 9.46 7.02
C PHE A 178 -21.80 9.35 8.03
N GLN A 179 -22.51 10.45 8.26
CA GLN A 179 -23.72 10.44 9.10
C GLN A 179 -24.84 9.60 8.47
N ASN A 180 -25.05 9.68 7.15
CA ASN A 180 -26.01 8.85 6.44
C ASN A 180 -25.68 7.34 6.59
N MET A 181 -24.39 6.97 6.49
CA MET A 181 -23.95 5.59 6.73
C MET A 181 -24.17 5.15 8.19
N ASN A 182 -23.93 6.02 9.17
CA ASN A 182 -24.17 5.72 10.59
C ASN A 182 -25.65 5.47 10.93
N LEU A 183 -26.58 6.04 10.16
CA LEU A 183 -28.03 5.83 10.35
C LEU A 183 -28.50 4.46 9.84
N LYS A 184 -27.69 3.76 9.04
CA LYS A 184 -28.07 2.47 8.47
C LYS A 184 -28.12 1.38 9.56
N GLU A 185 -29.19 0.58 9.54
CA GLU A 185 -29.41 -0.44 10.57
C GLU A 185 -28.28 -1.49 10.61
N TYR A 186 -27.77 -1.92 9.46
CA TYR A 186 -26.66 -2.88 9.39
C TYR A 186 -25.35 -2.31 9.93
N CYS A 187 -25.06 -1.03 9.66
CA CYS A 187 -23.90 -0.33 10.21
C CYS A 187 -23.99 -0.26 11.74
N ARG A 188 -25.12 0.21 12.28
CA ARG A 188 -25.35 0.28 13.73
C ARG A 188 -25.24 -1.09 14.40
N LYS A 189 -25.90 -2.12 13.85
CA LYS A 189 -25.81 -3.49 14.36
C LYS A 189 -24.40 -4.07 14.30
N ALA A 190 -23.61 -3.70 13.28
CA ALA A 190 -22.21 -4.14 13.18
C ALA A 190 -21.34 -3.47 14.25
N VAL A 191 -21.52 -2.17 14.50
CA VAL A 191 -20.84 -1.42 15.57
C VAL A 191 -21.17 -2.02 16.93
N GLU A 192 -22.46 -2.26 17.23
CA GLU A 192 -22.92 -2.87 18.48
C GLU A 192 -22.29 -4.25 18.73
N SER A 193 -21.94 -4.97 17.66
CA SER A 193 -21.36 -6.32 17.75
C SER A 193 -19.83 -6.30 17.88
N VAL A 194 -19.13 -5.47 17.10
CA VAL A 194 -17.65 -5.48 17.00
C VAL A 194 -17.00 -4.52 18.00
N TRP A 195 -17.64 -3.38 18.24
CA TRP A 195 -17.04 -2.24 18.94
C TRP A 195 -17.58 -2.07 20.36
N THR A 196 -17.50 -3.15 21.14
CA THR A 196 -17.86 -3.18 22.56
C THR A 196 -16.76 -2.56 23.43
N PRO A 197 -17.00 -2.25 24.73
CA PRO A 197 -15.94 -1.81 25.65
C PRO A 197 -14.76 -2.79 25.71
N LYS A 198 -15.04 -4.10 25.60
CA LYS A 198 -14.03 -5.15 25.50
C LYS A 198 -13.28 -5.08 24.17
N GLY A 199 -13.98 -4.86 23.05
CA GLY A 199 -13.36 -4.66 21.74
C GLY A 199 -12.36 -3.49 21.70
N LEU A 200 -12.61 -2.39 22.42
CA LEU A 200 -11.65 -1.28 22.50
C LEU A 200 -10.36 -1.67 23.26
N LEU A 201 -10.48 -2.49 24.31
CA LEU A 201 -9.34 -3.02 25.04
C LEU A 201 -8.52 -3.98 24.17
N GLU A 202 -9.19 -4.86 23.43
CA GLU A 202 -8.55 -5.79 22.48
C GLU A 202 -7.86 -5.03 21.34
N LEU A 203 -8.48 -3.96 20.82
CA LEU A 203 -7.84 -3.09 19.83
C LEU A 203 -6.56 -2.44 20.39
N LYS A 204 -6.61 -1.90 21.62
CA LYS A 204 -5.43 -1.29 22.25
C LYS A 204 -4.32 -2.34 22.43
N ALA A 205 -4.67 -3.54 22.89
CA ALA A 205 -3.73 -4.65 23.03
C ALA A 205 -3.14 -5.09 21.69
N TYR A 206 -3.96 -5.16 20.63
CA TYR A 206 -3.51 -5.43 19.28
C TYR A 206 -2.50 -4.37 18.80
N LEU A 207 -2.86 -3.09 18.84
CA LEU A 207 -2.00 -2.01 18.37
C LEU A 207 -0.67 -1.94 19.13
N GLN A 208 -0.63 -2.33 20.41
CA GLN A 208 0.59 -2.41 21.22
C GLN A 208 1.52 -3.57 20.85
N LYS A 209 0.97 -4.69 20.36
CA LYS A 209 1.75 -5.87 19.92
C LYS A 209 2.37 -5.65 18.53
N HIS A 210 1.84 -4.73 17.74
CA HIS A 210 2.32 -4.44 16.40
C HIS A 210 3.34 -3.30 16.38
N PRO A 211 4.30 -3.30 15.45
CA PRO A 211 5.25 -2.19 15.31
C PRO A 211 4.49 -0.88 15.12
N ALA A 212 4.97 0.18 15.79
CA ALA A 212 4.45 1.52 15.58
C ALA A 212 4.47 1.82 14.07
N PRO A 213 3.34 2.23 13.47
CA PRO A 213 3.29 2.59 12.07
C PRO A 213 4.35 3.66 11.78
N SER A 214 5.15 3.45 10.73
CA SER A 214 6.13 4.46 10.32
C SER A 214 5.36 5.73 9.95
N LEU A 215 5.65 6.85 10.61
CA LEU A 215 5.13 8.18 10.26
C LEU A 215 5.73 8.71 8.94
N ALA A 216 6.17 7.84 8.03
CA ALA A 216 6.66 8.16 6.70
C ALA A 216 5.58 8.77 5.77
N PHE A 217 4.48 9.28 6.34
CA PHE A 217 3.56 10.21 5.70
C PHE A 217 4.13 11.62 5.58
N GLU A 218 5.23 11.92 6.26
CA GLU A 218 6.01 13.14 6.07
C GLU A 218 7.48 12.84 5.82
N LYS A 219 7.76 12.35 4.62
CA LYS A 219 8.84 12.86 3.79
C LYS A 219 8.43 12.57 2.36
N SER A 220 7.76 13.55 1.75
CA SER A 220 8.12 13.79 0.35
C SER A 220 9.64 13.91 0.36
N ALA A 221 10.32 12.93 -0.24
CA ALA A 221 11.64 13.19 -0.74
C ALA A 221 11.43 14.27 -1.81
N THR A 222 11.38 15.53 -1.40
CA THR A 222 11.50 16.68 -2.29
C THR A 222 12.92 16.68 -2.83
N ASN A 223 13.20 15.75 -3.73
CA ASN A 223 13.76 16.19 -4.99
C ASN A 223 12.57 16.80 -5.71
N GLU A 224 12.39 18.12 -5.59
CA GLU A 224 11.60 18.86 -6.57
C GLU A 224 12.25 18.59 -7.94
N ALA A 225 11.84 17.51 -8.59
CA ALA A 225 11.71 17.56 -10.02
C ALA A 225 10.63 18.61 -10.24
N LYS A 226 11.03 19.79 -10.73
CA LYS A 226 10.10 20.63 -11.47
C LYS A 226 9.36 19.67 -12.40
N GLU A 227 8.04 19.57 -12.21
CA GLU A 227 7.14 19.02 -13.21
C GLU A 227 7.29 19.91 -14.44
N GLU A 228 8.31 19.64 -15.26
CA GLU A 228 8.10 19.70 -16.68
C GLU A 228 7.01 18.67 -16.93
N GLU A 229 5.87 19.13 -17.45
CA GLU A 229 4.83 18.29 -18.01
C GLU A 229 5.48 17.31 -19.00
N SER A 230 5.94 16.17 -18.49
CA SER A 230 6.25 15.02 -19.31
C SER A 230 4.89 14.51 -19.74
N SER A 231 4.43 15.01 -20.89
CA SER A 231 3.38 14.43 -21.72
C SER A 231 3.30 12.94 -21.42
N GLN A 232 2.19 12.49 -20.81
CA GLN A 232 1.89 11.07 -20.71
C GLN A 232 2.06 10.51 -22.12
N GLN A 233 3.13 9.74 -22.34
CA GLN A 233 3.32 9.05 -23.61
C GLN A 233 2.20 8.02 -23.67
N HIS A 234 1.11 8.41 -24.34
CA HIS A 234 0.05 7.50 -24.71
C HIS A 234 0.69 6.39 -25.54
N LEU A 235 0.72 5.17 -25.02
CA LEU A 235 1.11 4.00 -25.79
C LEU A 235 0.19 3.93 -27.00
N SER A 236 0.77 3.84 -28.19
CA SER A 236 0.00 3.70 -29.41
C SER A 236 -0.71 2.34 -29.44
N ASP A 237 -1.84 2.26 -30.14
CA ASP A 237 -2.58 0.99 -30.30
C ASP A 237 -1.69 -0.12 -30.88
N VAL A 238 -0.73 0.26 -31.74
CA VAL A 238 0.29 -0.64 -32.31
C VAL A 238 1.23 -1.19 -31.24
N GLU A 239 1.66 -0.36 -30.29
CA GLU A 239 2.51 -0.80 -29.17
C GLU A 239 1.73 -1.69 -28.20
N ILE A 240 0.47 -1.38 -27.93
CA ILE A 240 -0.41 -2.19 -27.08
C ILE A 240 -0.61 -3.57 -27.68
N GLU A 241 -0.89 -3.65 -28.99
CA GLU A 241 -1.07 -4.90 -29.71
C GLU A 241 0.22 -5.72 -29.75
N ALA A 242 1.37 -5.07 -29.98
CA ALA A 242 2.68 -5.74 -29.93
C ALA A 242 3.00 -6.27 -28.52
N ILE A 243 2.68 -5.55 -27.46
CA ILE A 243 2.86 -5.99 -26.07
C ILE A 243 1.97 -7.20 -25.78
N ALA A 244 0.69 -7.15 -26.16
CA ALA A 244 -0.25 -8.25 -25.99
C ALA A 244 0.22 -9.51 -26.73
N GLU A 245 0.74 -9.34 -27.95
CA GLU A 245 1.31 -10.44 -28.74
C GLU A 245 2.56 -11.03 -28.09
N ILE A 246 3.51 -10.21 -27.65
CA ILE A 246 4.71 -10.67 -26.93
C ILE A 246 4.34 -11.41 -25.65
N TRP A 247 3.36 -10.89 -24.89
CA TRP A 247 2.85 -11.52 -23.68
C TRP A 247 2.24 -12.90 -23.95
N SER A 248 1.47 -13.04 -25.04
CA SER A 248 0.82 -14.29 -25.43
C SER A 248 1.80 -15.41 -25.81
N ARG A 249 2.99 -15.04 -26.31
CA ARG A 249 4.07 -15.97 -26.69
C ARG A 249 4.82 -16.56 -25.49
N GLY A 250 4.65 -15.98 -24.29
CA GLY A 250 5.17 -16.51 -23.03
C GLY A 250 6.69 -16.41 -22.87
N SER A 251 7.23 -17.04 -21.83
CA SER A 251 8.66 -16.96 -21.48
C SER A 251 9.61 -17.58 -22.51
N ALA A 252 9.09 -18.45 -23.40
CA ALA A 252 9.87 -19.11 -24.43
C ALA A 252 10.30 -18.18 -25.59
N SER A 253 9.63 -17.04 -25.77
CA SER A 253 9.97 -16.04 -26.80
C SER A 253 10.87 -14.91 -26.31
N LEU A 254 11.30 -14.94 -25.04
CA LEU A 254 12.20 -13.93 -24.51
C LEU A 254 13.57 -14.06 -25.19
N PRO A 255 14.22 -12.93 -25.55
CA PRO A 255 15.57 -12.98 -26.10
C PRO A 255 16.50 -13.62 -25.08
N SER A 256 17.41 -14.47 -25.57
CA SER A 256 18.45 -15.06 -24.71
C SER A 256 19.24 -13.93 -24.03
N PRO A 257 19.51 -14.04 -22.71
CA PRO A 257 20.30 -13.05 -22.00
C PRO A 257 21.65 -12.84 -22.68
N TRP A 258 21.99 -11.59 -22.99
CA TRP A 258 23.27 -11.25 -23.58
C TRP A 258 24.39 -11.55 -22.59
N GLN A 259 25.39 -12.31 -23.05
CA GLN A 259 26.59 -12.63 -22.27
C GLN A 259 27.79 -11.84 -22.82
N PRO A 260 28.26 -10.79 -22.12
CA PRO A 260 29.47 -10.08 -22.51
C PRO A 260 30.67 -11.01 -22.54
N GLN A 261 31.50 -10.88 -23.57
CA GLN A 261 32.88 -11.38 -23.52
C GLN A 261 33.78 -10.32 -22.89
N HIS A 262 34.68 -10.72 -22.00
CA HIS A 262 35.65 -9.82 -21.39
C HIS A 262 36.95 -9.79 -22.22
N PRO A 263 37.54 -8.61 -22.49
CA PRO A 263 37.09 -7.27 -22.07
C PRO A 263 35.85 -6.79 -22.84
N ILE A 264 34.96 -6.06 -22.15
CA ILE A 264 33.75 -5.51 -22.76
C ILE A 264 34.15 -4.33 -23.65
N LEU A 265 34.08 -4.53 -24.97
CA LEU A 265 34.38 -3.52 -25.98
C LEU A 265 33.09 -3.06 -26.67
N PRO A 266 33.03 -1.85 -27.24
CA PRO A 266 31.89 -1.41 -28.03
C PRO A 266 31.59 -2.36 -29.20
N VAL A 267 30.31 -2.69 -29.40
CA VAL A 267 29.82 -3.55 -30.48
C VAL A 267 29.01 -2.71 -31.46
N GLU A 268 29.36 -2.77 -32.74
CA GLU A 268 28.65 -2.07 -33.81
C GLU A 268 27.20 -2.58 -33.94
N GLY A 269 26.24 -1.67 -34.10
CA GLY A 269 24.81 -2.00 -34.19
C GLY A 269 24.13 -2.31 -32.86
N MET A 270 24.86 -2.34 -31.73
CA MET A 270 24.28 -2.48 -30.39
C MET A 270 24.29 -1.15 -29.62
N LYS A 271 23.40 -1.03 -28.64
CA LYS A 271 23.45 0.07 -27.67
C LYS A 271 24.58 -0.18 -26.68
N ASN A 272 25.65 0.60 -26.79
CA ASN A 272 26.82 0.55 -25.92
C ASN A 272 26.68 1.56 -24.78
N VAL A 273 26.81 1.10 -23.53
CA VAL A 273 26.61 1.93 -22.33
C VAL A 273 27.81 1.79 -21.40
N LEU A 274 28.51 2.90 -21.18
CA LEU A 274 29.53 3.03 -20.13
C LEU A 274 28.88 3.67 -18.91
N ILE A 275 29.01 3.01 -17.76
CA ILE A 275 28.50 3.47 -16.47
C ILE A 275 29.69 3.64 -15.54
N THR A 276 29.75 4.80 -14.88
CA THR A 276 30.74 5.10 -13.85
C THR A 276 30.04 5.52 -12.57
N SER A 277 30.57 5.12 -11.43
CA SER A 277 30.11 5.55 -10.10
C SER A 277 31.09 6.53 -9.46
N ALA A 278 30.61 7.27 -8.47
CA ALA A 278 31.51 8.07 -7.63
C ALA A 278 32.48 7.15 -6.87
N LEU A 279 33.71 7.62 -6.68
CA LEU A 279 34.74 6.88 -5.96
C LEU A 279 34.36 6.75 -4.48
N PRO A 280 34.44 5.56 -3.87
CA PRO A 280 34.29 5.42 -2.42
C PRO A 280 35.52 6.02 -1.72
N TYR A 281 35.28 6.88 -0.72
CA TYR A 281 36.33 7.49 0.11
C TYR A 281 36.39 6.83 1.49
N VAL A 282 37.59 6.62 2.03
CA VAL A 282 37.84 5.99 3.35
C VAL A 282 37.64 6.98 4.52
N ASN A 283 36.68 7.90 4.38
CA ASN A 283 36.54 9.00 5.34
C ASN A 283 35.73 8.62 6.58
N ASN A 284 34.85 7.62 6.50
CA ASN A 284 33.91 7.27 7.56
C ASN A 284 33.50 5.79 7.52
N VAL A 285 32.98 5.27 8.65
CA VAL A 285 32.37 3.93 8.73
C VAL A 285 31.34 3.76 7.60
N PRO A 286 31.47 2.72 6.75
CA PRO A 286 30.51 2.47 5.69
C PRO A 286 29.10 2.33 6.26
N HIS A 287 28.21 3.23 5.87
CA HIS A 287 26.78 3.16 6.18
C HIS A 287 25.96 3.23 4.91
N LEU A 288 24.70 2.78 4.99
CA LEU A 288 23.82 2.64 3.82
C LEU A 288 23.69 3.93 3.00
N GLY A 289 23.63 5.09 3.68
CA GLY A 289 23.61 6.40 3.02
C GLY A 289 24.78 6.66 2.06
N ASN A 290 26.00 6.22 2.41
CA ASN A 290 27.17 6.40 1.54
C ASN A 290 27.07 5.52 0.29
N ILE A 291 26.60 4.28 0.45
CA ILE A 291 26.40 3.32 -0.65
C ILE A 291 25.34 3.82 -1.63
N ILE A 292 24.23 4.37 -1.11
CA ILE A 292 23.13 4.92 -1.90
C ILE A 292 23.66 6.05 -2.82
N GLY A 293 24.47 6.95 -2.25
CA GLY A 293 24.99 8.12 -2.97
C GLY A 293 26.09 7.81 -3.98
N CYS A 294 26.94 6.80 -3.73
CA CYS A 294 28.11 6.56 -4.58
C CYS A 294 27.92 5.44 -5.61
N VAL A 295 27.43 4.25 -5.21
CA VAL A 295 27.49 3.03 -6.04
C VAL A 295 26.13 2.41 -6.37
N LEU A 296 25.11 2.61 -5.53
CA LEU A 296 23.84 1.87 -5.66
C LEU A 296 23.06 2.24 -6.93
N SER A 297 22.96 3.53 -7.23
CA SER A 297 22.23 4.03 -8.40
C SER A 297 22.88 3.54 -9.70
N ALA A 298 24.22 3.59 -9.77
CA ALA A 298 24.99 3.08 -10.90
C ALA A 298 24.85 1.55 -11.06
N ASP A 299 24.91 0.79 -9.97
CA ASP A 299 24.70 -0.68 -10.02
C ASP A 299 23.28 -1.04 -10.48
N THR A 300 22.27 -0.36 -9.93
CA THR A 300 20.86 -0.58 -10.29
C THR A 300 20.64 -0.31 -11.77
N PHE A 301 21.16 0.81 -12.28
CA PHE A 301 21.07 1.14 -13.70
C PHE A 301 21.86 0.15 -14.58
N ALA A 302 23.03 -0.32 -14.14
CA ALA A 302 23.79 -1.34 -14.85
C ALA A 302 23.04 -2.67 -14.97
N ARG A 303 22.34 -3.11 -13.90
CA ARG A 303 21.47 -4.29 -13.94
C ARG A 303 20.31 -4.11 -14.92
N TYR A 304 19.66 -2.95 -14.89
CA TYR A 304 18.62 -2.61 -15.86
C TYR A 304 19.15 -2.70 -17.30
N CYS A 305 20.29 -2.09 -17.61
CA CYS A 305 20.86 -2.10 -18.96
C CYS A 305 21.18 -3.53 -19.44
N ARG A 306 21.71 -4.39 -18.54
CA ARG A 306 21.95 -5.81 -18.84
C ARG A 306 20.66 -6.59 -19.10
N LEU A 307 19.61 -6.34 -18.32
CA LEU A 307 18.27 -6.93 -18.55
C LEU A 307 17.65 -6.49 -19.88
N ARG A 308 18.01 -5.30 -20.37
CA ARG A 308 17.63 -4.80 -21.70
C ARG A 308 18.53 -5.32 -22.83
N ASN A 309 19.47 -6.23 -22.54
CA ASN A 309 20.47 -6.75 -23.48
C ASN A 309 21.32 -5.64 -24.15
N TRP A 310 21.61 -4.56 -23.42
CA TRP A 310 22.53 -3.51 -23.89
C TRP A 310 23.97 -3.89 -23.56
N ASN A 311 24.90 -3.59 -24.46
CA ASN A 311 26.33 -3.82 -24.23
C ASN A 311 26.83 -2.86 -23.16
N THR A 312 26.95 -3.33 -21.91
CA THR A 312 27.09 -2.47 -20.73
C THR A 312 28.41 -2.73 -20.01
N LEU A 313 29.25 -1.69 -19.91
CA LEU A 313 30.47 -1.67 -19.11
C LEU A 313 30.22 -0.79 -17.86
N TYR A 314 30.28 -1.38 -16.67
CA TYR A 314 30.22 -0.64 -15.41
C TYR A 314 31.60 -0.68 -14.74
N ILE A 315 32.18 0.49 -14.51
CA ILE A 315 33.49 0.65 -13.89
C ILE A 315 33.39 1.59 -12.68
N CYS A 316 33.99 1.19 -11.58
CA CYS A 316 34.28 2.03 -10.42
C CYS A 316 35.79 1.96 -10.14
N GLY A 317 36.36 3.04 -9.59
CA GLY A 317 37.72 3.05 -9.08
C GLY A 317 37.75 3.34 -7.58
N THR A 318 38.93 3.29 -6.99
CA THR A 318 39.23 3.71 -5.61
C THR A 318 40.27 4.82 -5.65
N ASP A 319 40.24 5.75 -4.69
CA ASP A 319 41.27 6.80 -4.56
C ASP A 319 42.34 6.37 -3.55
N GLU A 320 43.24 5.49 -4.00
CA GLU A 320 44.30 4.88 -3.18
C GLU A 320 45.40 5.88 -2.76
N TYR A 321 45.45 7.08 -3.37
CA TYR A 321 46.44 8.14 -3.09
C TYR A 321 45.81 9.41 -2.53
N GLY A 322 44.55 9.36 -2.10
CA GLY A 322 43.89 10.51 -1.45
C GLY A 322 44.55 10.83 -0.11
N THR A 323 44.76 12.13 0.18
CA THR A 323 45.33 12.59 1.46
C THR A 323 44.59 12.04 2.69
N ALA A 324 43.28 11.84 2.56
CA ALA A 324 42.48 11.23 3.61
C ALA A 324 42.79 9.73 3.81
N THR A 325 42.93 8.97 2.72
CA THR A 325 43.38 7.57 2.73
C THR A 325 44.76 7.46 3.38
N GLU A 326 45.72 8.30 2.98
CA GLU A 326 47.06 8.32 3.59
C GLU A 326 47.04 8.65 5.09
N THR A 327 46.23 9.63 5.50
CA THR A 327 46.09 10.01 6.91
C THR A 327 45.49 8.87 7.73
N LYS A 328 44.43 8.21 7.22
CA LYS A 328 43.77 7.10 7.88
C LYS A 328 44.66 5.86 7.99
N ALA A 329 45.39 5.55 6.93
CA ALA A 329 46.37 4.46 6.90
C ALA A 329 47.45 4.68 7.97
N MET A 330 47.93 5.92 8.13
CA MET A 330 48.89 6.30 9.15
C MET A 330 48.32 6.18 10.58
N GLU A 331 47.07 6.59 10.80
CA GLU A 331 46.37 6.43 12.09
C GLU A 331 46.20 4.95 12.49
N GLU A 332 45.93 4.08 11.52
CA GLU A 332 45.67 2.65 11.75
C GLU A 332 46.94 1.78 11.65
N GLY A 333 48.09 2.35 11.31
CA GLY A 333 49.35 1.63 11.15
C GLY A 333 49.40 0.69 9.94
N LEU A 334 48.59 0.98 8.92
CA LEU A 334 48.45 0.21 7.68
C LEU A 334 48.98 0.98 6.47
N THR A 335 49.12 0.32 5.33
CA THR A 335 49.38 1.01 4.04
C THR A 335 48.06 1.46 3.39
N PRO A 336 48.05 2.50 2.54
CA PRO A 336 46.85 2.92 1.80
C PRO A 336 46.16 1.78 1.05
N GLN A 337 46.93 0.85 0.48
CA GLN A 337 46.39 -0.33 -0.22
C GLN A 337 45.66 -1.31 0.73
N GLN A 338 46.01 -1.35 2.01
CA GLN A 338 45.39 -2.26 2.99
C GLN A 338 44.07 -1.74 3.56
N ILE A 339 43.78 -0.44 3.40
CA ILE A 339 42.54 0.18 3.92
C ILE A 339 41.49 0.46 2.83
N CYS A 340 41.83 0.23 1.56
CA CYS A 340 40.93 0.35 0.40
C CYS A 340 40.33 -1.00 0.00
#